data_AF-A0A2R6J1S8-F1
#
_entry.id   AF-A0A2R6J1S8-F1
#
_cell.length_a   1.000
_cell.length_b   1.000
_cell.length_c   1.000
_cell.angle_alpha   90.00
_cell.angle_beta   90.00
_cell.angle_gamma   90.00
#
_symmetry.space_group_name_H-M   'P 1'
#
loop_
_entity.id
_entity.type
_entity.pdbx_description
1 polymer ?
#
loop_
_entity_poly.entity_id
_entity_poly.type
_entity_poly.pdbx_seq_one_letter_code
_entity_poly.pdbx_strand_id
1 'polypeptide(L)'
;MERRAFLAGVTTGLAGTAGCLVGYRGGDGSEEPTTEYPGIAEYGYPGTICEEERRPDAIPAIDDPAFGANWDGADLPEAYRPGGLTDDRVVLGVSRDGAAHAYPLAVLARHEVVNDTLGDPLLVTYCPICRSGLVASRELDGEVATFGVTGLLWKPPDAYAAASEADGTVVGASESDPDASVRDSGNLVMYDEPTGSRWSQVLAEAICGPRTGESLEIRPSTVTTWGQWRSGHPDTGVLLPPPLSGTLDPAERVG
;
A
#
# COMPACT_ATOMS: atom_id res chain seq x y z
N MET A 1 22.82 54.88 -12.02
CA MET A 1 24.06 55.52 -11.53
C MET A 1 24.97 54.39 -11.06
N GLU A 2 25.78 53.89 -11.99
CA GLU A 2 26.72 52.79 -11.79
C GLU A 2 27.99 53.31 -11.10
N ARG A 3 28.61 52.50 -10.22
CA ARG A 3 30.06 52.52 -10.03
C ARG A 3 30.61 51.12 -9.81
N ARG A 4 31.22 50.61 -10.88
CA ARG A 4 32.17 49.49 -10.94
C ARG A 4 33.53 49.92 -10.34
N ALA A 5 34.23 49.00 -9.69
CA ALA A 5 35.68 49.09 -9.41
C ALA A 5 36.27 47.69 -9.70
N PHE A 6 36.84 47.48 -10.89
CA PHE A 6 38.25 47.58 -11.29
C PHE A 6 39.16 46.48 -10.73
N LEU A 7 39.50 45.58 -11.65
CA LEU A 7 40.54 44.56 -11.61
C LEU A 7 41.94 45.21 -11.56
N ALA A 8 42.85 44.61 -10.81
CA ALA A 8 44.29 44.72 -11.04
C ALA A 8 44.88 43.31 -11.04
N GLY A 9 45.33 42.87 -12.21
CA GLY A 9 46.10 41.64 -12.39
C GLY A 9 47.57 41.86 -12.07
N VAL A 10 48.23 40.79 -11.60
CA VAL A 10 49.68 40.65 -11.65
C VAL A 10 50.00 39.24 -12.15
N THR A 11 50.64 39.19 -13.31
CA THR A 11 51.23 38.01 -13.94
C THR A 11 52.72 37.93 -13.61
N THR A 12 53.18 36.80 -13.04
CA THR A 12 54.52 36.20 -13.18
C THR A 12 54.48 34.86 -12.43
N GLY A 13 55.04 33.72 -12.83
CA GLY A 13 55.87 33.28 -13.93
C GLY A 13 56.12 31.76 -13.73
N LEU A 14 56.41 31.05 -14.81
CA LEU A 14 56.60 29.59 -14.87
C LEU A 14 57.69 29.05 -13.93
N ALA A 15 57.41 27.92 -13.27
CA ALA A 15 58.40 26.89 -12.95
C ALA A 15 57.74 25.52 -13.15
N GLY A 16 58.18 24.80 -14.19
CA GLY A 16 57.75 23.45 -14.47
C GLY A 16 58.42 22.46 -13.53
N THR A 17 57.65 21.52 -13.01
CA THR A 17 58.14 20.23 -12.54
C THR A 17 57.32 19.14 -13.24
N ALA A 18 58.02 18.34 -14.04
CA ALA A 18 57.49 17.14 -14.65
C ALA A 18 57.18 16.12 -13.55
N GLY A 19 55.90 15.99 -13.21
CA GLY A 19 55.39 14.90 -12.39
C GLY A 19 55.15 13.67 -13.26
N CYS A 20 55.79 12.56 -12.89
CA CYS A 20 55.78 11.29 -13.62
C CYS A 20 54.36 10.85 -14.03
N LEU A 21 54.13 10.76 -15.35
CA LEU A 21 53.04 9.95 -15.90
C LEU A 21 53.33 8.49 -15.58
N VAL A 22 52.77 8.00 -14.47
CA VAL A 22 52.60 6.55 -14.28
C VAL A 22 51.53 6.12 -15.27
N GLY A 23 51.98 5.60 -16.40
CA GLY A 23 51.13 4.92 -17.35
C GLY A 23 50.58 3.65 -16.72
N TYR A 24 49.32 3.69 -16.27
CA TYR A 24 48.56 2.47 -16.02
C TYR A 24 48.14 1.92 -17.38
N ARG A 25 48.83 0.87 -17.81
CA ARG A 25 48.51 0.10 -19.01
C ARG A 25 48.29 -1.34 -18.55
N GLY A 26 47.03 -1.78 -18.56
CA GLY A 26 46.62 -3.20 -18.47
C GLY A 26 46.04 -3.65 -17.12
N GLY A 27 44.96 -4.41 -17.18
CA GLY A 27 44.25 -5.07 -16.07
C GLY A 27 42.76 -4.80 -16.16
N ASP A 28 42.12 -5.27 -17.23
CA ASP A 28 41.27 -6.48 -17.29
C ASP A 28 39.80 -6.09 -17.11
N GLY A 29 38.94 -6.58 -17.99
CA GLY A 29 37.50 -6.40 -17.88
C GLY A 29 36.98 -7.35 -16.81
N SER A 30 37.39 -7.14 -15.55
CA SER A 30 36.69 -7.75 -14.44
C SER A 30 35.32 -7.11 -14.37
N GLU A 31 34.33 -7.79 -14.94
CA GLU A 31 32.95 -7.63 -14.50
C GLU A 31 32.97 -7.66 -12.98
N GLU A 32 32.60 -6.55 -12.34
CA GLU A 32 32.37 -6.56 -10.91
C GLU A 32 31.36 -7.69 -10.65
N PRO A 33 31.62 -8.59 -9.69
CA PRO A 33 30.67 -9.65 -9.41
C PRO A 33 29.37 -8.97 -9.01
N THR A 34 28.35 -9.06 -9.88
CA THR A 34 26.99 -8.67 -9.58
C THR A 34 26.53 -9.66 -8.52
N THR A 35 26.83 -9.35 -7.27
CA THR A 35 26.29 -10.09 -6.15
C THR A 35 24.82 -9.73 -6.15
N GLU A 36 24.03 -10.56 -6.82
CA GLU A 36 22.58 -10.45 -6.82
C GLU A 36 22.16 -10.69 -5.37
N TYR A 37 21.82 -9.61 -4.69
CA TYR A 37 21.29 -9.69 -3.35
C TYR A 37 19.92 -10.39 -3.45
N PRO A 38 19.63 -11.34 -2.56
CA PRO A 38 18.33 -11.99 -2.56
C PRO A 38 17.22 -10.95 -2.43
N GLY A 39 16.11 -11.16 -3.13
CA GLY A 39 14.99 -10.21 -3.13
C GLY A 39 14.39 -10.07 -1.73
N ILE A 40 13.70 -8.96 -1.44
CA ILE A 40 13.11 -8.70 -0.11
C ILE A 40 12.24 -9.88 0.38
N ALA A 41 11.55 -10.57 -0.53
CA ALA A 41 10.75 -11.76 -0.26
C ALA A 41 11.52 -12.87 0.48
N GLU A 42 12.79 -13.10 0.12
CA GLU A 42 13.64 -14.17 0.69
C GLU A 42 14.03 -13.90 2.15
N TYR A 43 13.96 -12.63 2.58
CA TYR A 43 14.21 -12.26 3.98
C TYR A 43 12.99 -12.47 4.89
N GLY A 44 11.81 -12.69 4.32
CA GLY A 44 10.60 -13.00 5.09
C GLY A 44 10.27 -14.48 5.14
N TYR A 45 9.08 -14.80 5.65
CA TYR A 45 8.59 -16.16 5.81
C TYR A 45 7.19 -16.35 5.20
N PRO A 46 6.99 -17.33 4.30
CA PRO A 46 8.03 -18.15 3.69
C PRO A 46 8.91 -17.34 2.72
N GLY A 47 10.21 -17.64 2.67
CA GLY A 47 11.12 -17.01 1.70
C GLY A 47 10.82 -17.41 0.24
N THR A 48 10.04 -18.48 0.04
CA THR A 48 9.61 -19.01 -1.26
C THR A 48 8.31 -18.39 -1.77
N ILE A 49 7.81 -17.33 -1.13
CA ILE A 49 6.51 -16.74 -1.43
C ILE A 49 6.31 -16.41 -2.91
N CYS A 50 7.36 -16.10 -3.66
CA CYS A 50 7.27 -15.79 -5.10
C CYS A 50 7.00 -17.03 -5.98
N GLU A 51 7.32 -18.23 -5.49
CA GLU A 51 7.12 -19.50 -6.19
C GLU A 51 5.74 -20.11 -5.91
N GLU A 52 5.10 -19.68 -4.82
CA GLU A 52 3.81 -20.22 -4.40
C GLU A 52 2.70 -19.93 -5.41
N GLU A 53 1.80 -20.90 -5.61
CA GLU A 53 0.62 -20.72 -6.42
C GLU A 53 -0.39 -19.81 -5.71
N ARG A 54 -0.78 -18.73 -6.39
CA ARG A 54 -1.86 -17.87 -5.90
C ARG A 54 -3.20 -18.58 -6.00
N ARG A 55 -4.10 -18.27 -5.07
CA ARG A 55 -5.53 -18.58 -5.15
C ARG A 55 -6.29 -17.27 -5.29
N PRO A 56 -6.12 -16.56 -6.42
CA PRO A 56 -6.68 -15.23 -6.60
C PRO A 56 -8.18 -15.29 -6.36
N ASP A 57 -8.68 -14.26 -5.68
CA ASP A 57 -10.09 -13.96 -5.54
C ASP A 57 -10.88 -14.98 -4.69
N ALA A 58 -10.20 -15.97 -4.07
CA ALA A 58 -10.78 -16.81 -3.01
C ALA A 58 -11.31 -15.96 -1.83
N ILE A 59 -10.72 -14.77 -1.66
CA ILE A 59 -11.26 -13.65 -0.91
C ILE A 59 -11.55 -12.58 -1.97
N PRO A 60 -12.82 -12.40 -2.38
CA PRO A 60 -13.12 -11.57 -3.53
C PRO A 60 -12.97 -10.09 -3.14
N ALA A 61 -11.98 -9.42 -3.72
CA ALA A 61 -11.77 -7.99 -3.50
C ALA A 61 -12.95 -7.19 -4.04
N ILE A 62 -13.24 -6.03 -3.43
CA ILE A 62 -14.26 -5.11 -3.94
C ILE A 62 -13.64 -4.26 -5.06
N ASP A 63 -14.27 -4.26 -6.24
CA ASP A 63 -13.80 -3.54 -7.44
C ASP A 63 -14.77 -2.46 -7.93
N ASP A 64 -16.06 -2.59 -7.60
CA ASP A 64 -17.09 -1.58 -7.83
C ASP A 64 -17.78 -1.21 -6.50
N PRO A 65 -17.13 -0.37 -5.66
CA PRO A 65 -17.65 -0.04 -4.35
C PRO A 65 -18.87 0.89 -4.43
N ALA A 66 -19.94 0.51 -3.74
CA ALA A 66 -21.13 1.34 -3.54
C ALA A 66 -21.11 1.98 -2.15
N PHE A 67 -21.52 3.24 -2.06
CA PHE A 67 -21.56 4.01 -0.82
C PHE A 67 -22.98 4.50 -0.51
N GLY A 68 -23.35 4.45 0.78
CA GLY A 68 -24.59 5.01 1.30
C GLY A 68 -24.33 5.95 2.49
N ALA A 69 -25.34 6.70 2.95
CA ALA A 69 -25.18 7.54 4.14
C ALA A 69 -25.08 6.74 5.45
N ASN A 70 -25.67 5.55 5.46
CA ASN A 70 -25.64 4.56 6.54
C ASN A 70 -26.04 3.19 5.97
N TRP A 71 -26.22 2.21 6.85
CA TRP A 71 -26.70 0.87 6.51
C TRP A 71 -28.21 0.68 6.76
N ASP A 72 -28.91 1.74 7.19
CA ASP A 72 -30.33 1.65 7.56
C ASP A 72 -31.20 1.47 6.31
N GLY A 73 -32.03 0.43 6.31
CA GLY A 73 -32.91 0.13 5.18
C GLY A 73 -32.22 -0.49 3.96
N ALA A 74 -30.89 -0.68 4.00
CA ALA A 74 -30.18 -1.47 3.00
C ALA A 74 -30.55 -2.95 3.15
N ASP A 75 -30.75 -3.65 2.03
CA ASP A 75 -30.96 -5.10 2.06
C ASP A 75 -29.61 -5.83 2.20
N LEU A 76 -29.10 -5.83 3.43
CA LEU A 76 -27.81 -6.43 3.74
C LEU A 76 -27.92 -7.96 3.80
N PRO A 77 -26.89 -8.69 3.33
CA PRO A 77 -26.78 -10.13 3.57
C PRO A 77 -26.68 -10.46 5.05
N GLU A 78 -27.08 -11.68 5.41
CA GLU A 78 -27.07 -12.17 6.80
C GLU A 78 -25.70 -12.02 7.48
N ALA A 79 -24.59 -12.13 6.76
CA ALA A 79 -23.25 -11.94 7.30
C ALA A 79 -22.99 -10.52 7.87
N TYR A 80 -23.76 -9.52 7.42
CA TYR A 80 -23.62 -8.10 7.77
C TYR A 80 -24.81 -7.54 8.55
N ARG A 81 -25.93 -8.27 8.64
CA ARG A 81 -27.14 -7.82 9.36
C ARG A 81 -26.97 -7.77 10.88
N PRO A 82 -26.40 -8.78 11.57
CA PRO A 82 -26.32 -8.78 13.02
C PRO A 82 -25.55 -7.57 13.56
N GLY A 83 -26.27 -6.70 14.27
CA GLY A 83 -25.72 -5.50 14.90
C GLY A 83 -25.52 -4.30 13.97
N GLY A 84 -25.79 -4.41 12.66
CA GLY A 84 -25.67 -3.30 11.70
C GLY A 84 -24.36 -2.49 11.80
N LEU A 85 -24.41 -1.22 11.37
CA LEU A 85 -23.33 -0.25 11.54
C LEU A 85 -23.66 0.73 12.68
N THR A 86 -23.61 0.23 13.91
CA THR A 86 -23.75 1.07 15.12
C THR A 86 -22.57 2.03 15.29
N ASP A 87 -22.78 3.09 16.09
CA ASP A 87 -21.79 4.17 16.27
C ASP A 87 -20.45 3.70 16.86
N ASP A 88 -20.41 2.56 17.54
CA ASP A 88 -19.20 1.94 18.12
C ASP A 88 -18.39 1.09 17.15
N ARG A 89 -18.90 0.81 15.94
CA ARG A 89 -18.19 0.01 14.94
C ARG A 89 -16.97 0.75 14.42
N VAL A 90 -15.84 0.05 14.34
CA VAL A 90 -14.60 0.64 13.82
C VAL A 90 -14.65 0.76 12.31
N VAL A 91 -14.27 1.93 11.81
CA VAL A 91 -14.13 2.25 10.39
C VAL A 91 -12.73 2.77 10.12
N LEU A 92 -12.22 2.47 8.93
CA LEU A 92 -11.14 3.23 8.33
C LEU A 92 -11.77 4.37 7.53
N GLY A 93 -11.43 5.61 7.81
CA GLY A 93 -11.94 6.79 7.14
C GLY A 93 -10.88 7.44 6.26
N VAL A 94 -11.29 7.92 5.09
CA VAL A 94 -10.47 8.70 4.17
C VAL A 94 -11.24 9.95 3.80
N SER A 95 -10.62 11.12 3.95
CA SER A 95 -11.20 12.38 3.51
C SER A 95 -10.20 13.16 2.67
N ARG A 96 -10.70 13.75 1.59
CA ARG A 96 -9.89 14.45 0.61
C ARG A 96 -10.75 15.46 -0.16
N ASP A 97 -10.24 16.68 -0.30
CA ASP A 97 -10.85 17.75 -1.10
C ASP A 97 -12.35 17.98 -0.81
N GLY A 98 -12.74 17.80 0.46
CA GLY A 98 -14.13 17.95 0.93
C GLY A 98 -15.02 16.72 0.76
N ALA A 99 -14.55 15.67 0.08
CA ALA A 99 -15.22 14.38 0.01
C ALA A 99 -14.68 13.43 1.09
N ALA A 100 -15.50 12.47 1.54
CA ALA A 100 -15.14 11.53 2.59
C ALA A 100 -15.81 10.16 2.37
N HIS A 101 -15.03 9.09 2.52
CA HIS A 101 -15.50 7.72 2.53
C HIS A 101 -15.11 7.04 3.85
N ALA A 102 -15.99 6.18 4.35
CA ALA A 102 -15.75 5.29 5.48
C ALA A 102 -15.83 3.83 5.04
N TYR A 103 -14.89 3.03 5.52
CA TYR A 103 -14.76 1.62 5.22
C TYR A 103 -14.88 0.82 6.53
N PRO A 104 -16.06 0.23 6.82
CA PRO A 104 -16.23 -0.56 8.02
C PRO A 104 -15.28 -1.75 8.05
N LEU A 105 -14.56 -1.94 9.16
CA LEU A 105 -13.64 -3.06 9.30
C LEU A 105 -14.35 -4.41 9.17
N ALA A 106 -15.64 -4.50 9.51
CA ALA A 106 -16.44 -5.70 9.30
C ALA A 106 -16.61 -6.10 7.83
N VAL A 107 -16.49 -5.15 6.90
CA VAL A 107 -16.46 -5.41 5.45
C VAL A 107 -15.03 -5.69 5.01
N LEU A 108 -14.08 -4.86 5.41
CA LEU A 108 -12.67 -5.03 5.05
C LEU A 108 -12.09 -6.36 5.56
N ALA A 109 -12.52 -6.86 6.73
CA ALA A 109 -12.08 -8.16 7.27
C ALA A 109 -12.53 -9.36 6.43
N ARG A 110 -13.47 -9.18 5.49
CA ARG A 110 -14.00 -10.24 4.63
C ARG A 110 -13.52 -10.13 3.18
N HIS A 111 -13.16 -8.93 2.75
CA HIS A 111 -12.80 -8.64 1.36
C HIS A 111 -11.34 -8.20 1.20
N GLU A 112 -10.71 -7.73 2.29
CA GLU A 112 -9.31 -7.35 2.47
C GLU A 112 -8.76 -6.26 1.54
N VAL A 113 -9.35 -6.06 0.36
CA VAL A 113 -8.99 -5.06 -0.65
C VAL A 113 -10.26 -4.42 -1.20
N VAL A 114 -10.23 -3.09 -1.35
CA VAL A 114 -11.22 -2.27 -2.04
C VAL A 114 -10.49 -1.38 -3.02
N ASN A 115 -10.85 -1.47 -4.30
CA ASN A 115 -10.38 -0.59 -5.37
C ASN A 115 -11.35 0.58 -5.52
N ASP A 116 -11.17 1.62 -4.72
CA ASP A 116 -12.04 2.80 -4.73
C ASP A 116 -11.50 3.92 -5.64
N THR A 117 -12.32 4.96 -5.81
CA THR A 117 -11.92 6.26 -6.34
C THR A 117 -12.54 7.36 -5.47
N LEU A 118 -11.69 8.17 -4.85
CA LEU A 118 -12.11 9.37 -4.09
C LEU A 118 -11.30 10.56 -4.59
N GLY A 119 -11.77 11.16 -5.68
CA GLY A 119 -10.99 12.10 -6.50
C GLY A 119 -9.97 11.38 -7.36
N ASP A 120 -9.02 10.68 -6.72
CA ASP A 120 -7.99 9.87 -7.36
C ASP A 120 -8.20 8.36 -7.08
N PRO A 121 -7.60 7.46 -7.88
CA PRO A 121 -7.62 6.02 -7.66
C PRO A 121 -7.04 5.64 -6.30
N LEU A 122 -7.82 4.92 -5.49
CA LEU A 122 -7.50 4.60 -4.10
C LEU A 122 -7.50 3.08 -3.87
N LEU A 123 -6.41 2.56 -3.33
CA LEU A 123 -6.35 1.24 -2.74
C LEU A 123 -6.63 1.36 -1.24
N VAL A 124 -7.67 0.67 -0.75
CA VAL A 124 -7.91 0.50 0.68
C VAL A 124 -7.80 -0.97 1.02
N THR A 125 -6.98 -1.31 2.00
CA THR A 125 -6.76 -2.70 2.38
C THR A 125 -6.66 -2.88 3.89
N TYR A 126 -7.02 -4.07 4.36
CA TYR A 126 -6.96 -4.45 5.76
C TYR A 126 -6.63 -5.93 5.91
N CYS A 127 -5.63 -6.26 6.71
CA CYS A 127 -5.38 -7.63 7.15
C CYS A 127 -6.04 -7.86 8.53
N PRO A 128 -7.11 -8.68 8.64
CA PRO A 128 -7.82 -8.90 9.90
C PRO A 128 -6.98 -9.64 10.95
N ILE A 129 -6.09 -10.52 10.51
CA ILE A 129 -5.21 -11.30 11.40
C ILE A 129 -4.09 -10.40 11.96
N CYS A 130 -3.60 -9.50 11.11
CA CYS A 130 -2.51 -8.59 11.38
C CYS A 130 -2.96 -7.29 12.04
N ARG A 131 -4.26 -7.00 12.04
CA ARG A 131 -4.81 -5.73 12.55
C ARG A 131 -4.20 -4.50 11.88
N SER A 132 -3.83 -4.61 10.61
CA SER A 132 -3.18 -3.53 9.85
C SER A 132 -4.09 -3.07 8.72
N GLY A 133 -4.37 -1.78 8.66
CA GLY A 133 -4.99 -1.10 7.53
C GLY A 133 -3.95 -0.31 6.74
N LEU A 134 -4.16 -0.16 5.44
CA LEU A 134 -3.37 0.70 4.55
C LEU A 134 -4.28 1.39 3.55
N VAL A 135 -3.95 2.64 3.24
CA VAL A 135 -4.53 3.38 2.12
C VAL A 135 -3.43 3.93 1.25
N ALA A 136 -3.51 3.70 -0.05
CA ALA A 136 -2.52 4.18 -1.01
C ALA A 136 -3.14 4.57 -2.35
N SER A 137 -2.36 5.25 -3.19
CA SER A 137 -2.65 5.36 -4.61
C SER A 137 -2.59 3.99 -5.27
N ARG A 138 -3.53 3.69 -6.16
CA ARG A 138 -3.45 2.53 -7.07
C ARG A 138 -3.05 2.91 -8.49
N GLU A 139 -2.62 4.15 -8.70
CA GLU A 139 -1.97 4.57 -9.95
C GLU A 139 -0.49 4.19 -9.90
N LEU A 140 -0.06 3.31 -10.82
CA LEU A 140 1.29 2.80 -10.96
C LEU A 140 1.78 3.13 -12.37
N ASP A 141 2.83 3.96 -12.49
CA ASP A 141 3.37 4.44 -13.77
C ASP A 141 2.34 5.07 -14.71
N GLY A 142 1.34 5.76 -14.17
CA GLY A 142 0.25 6.38 -14.93
C GLY A 142 -0.83 5.41 -15.40
N GLU A 143 -0.76 4.15 -14.99
CA GLU A 143 -1.83 3.16 -15.17
C GLU A 143 -2.57 2.92 -13.85
N VAL A 144 -3.89 2.83 -13.94
CA VAL A 144 -4.74 2.60 -12.79
C VAL A 144 -4.87 1.10 -12.56
N ALA A 145 -4.16 0.58 -11.57
CA ALA A 145 -4.14 -0.84 -11.24
C ALA A 145 -5.38 -1.26 -10.45
N THR A 146 -5.91 -2.44 -10.78
CA THR A 146 -6.84 -3.18 -9.93
C THR A 146 -6.04 -4.14 -9.09
N PHE A 147 -6.27 -4.12 -7.78
CA PHE A 147 -5.66 -5.03 -6.84
C PHE A 147 -6.63 -6.14 -6.44
N GLY A 148 -6.10 -7.34 -6.28
CA GLY A 148 -6.80 -8.48 -5.70
C GLY A 148 -6.02 -9.11 -4.55
N VAL A 149 -6.62 -10.14 -3.96
CA VAL A 149 -6.05 -10.89 -2.83
C VAL A 149 -5.45 -12.20 -3.35
N THR A 150 -4.21 -12.51 -2.98
CA THR A 150 -3.55 -13.76 -3.44
C THR A 150 -4.00 -15.01 -2.67
N GLY A 151 -4.53 -14.83 -1.46
CA GLY A 151 -4.77 -15.89 -0.48
C GLY A 151 -3.50 -16.38 0.23
N LEU A 152 -2.35 -15.77 -0.05
CA LEU A 152 -1.07 -16.09 0.58
C LEU A 152 -0.77 -15.11 1.72
N LEU A 153 0.02 -15.59 2.68
CA LEU A 153 0.52 -14.79 3.79
C LEU A 153 2.05 -14.77 3.74
N TRP A 154 2.63 -13.60 3.96
CA TRP A 154 4.07 -13.42 4.05
C TRP A 154 4.43 -12.53 5.22
N LYS A 155 5.38 -12.99 6.02
CA LYS A 155 5.82 -12.32 7.24
C LYS A 155 7.18 -11.66 6.98
N PRO A 156 7.31 -10.32 6.98
CA PRO A 156 8.63 -9.69 6.96
C PRO A 156 9.39 -9.95 8.28
N PRO A 157 10.68 -9.58 8.37
CA PRO A 157 11.34 -9.50 9.67
C PRO A 157 10.62 -8.49 10.58
N ASP A 158 10.46 -8.82 11.87
CA ASP A 158 9.64 -8.06 12.83
C ASP A 158 9.93 -6.54 12.87
N ALA A 159 11.19 -6.15 12.66
CA ALA A 159 11.61 -4.75 12.65
C ALA A 159 10.94 -3.93 11.55
N TYR A 160 10.56 -4.54 10.43
CA TYR A 160 9.96 -3.86 9.29
C TYR A 160 8.50 -3.53 9.56
N ALA A 161 7.71 -4.50 10.05
CA ALA A 161 6.31 -4.25 10.41
C ALA A 161 6.19 -3.19 11.51
N ALA A 162 7.09 -3.22 12.50
CA ALA A 162 7.14 -2.20 13.55
C ALA A 162 7.52 -0.81 12.99
N ALA A 163 8.42 -0.75 12.00
CA ALA A 163 8.77 0.50 11.33
C ALA A 163 7.58 1.06 10.55
N SER A 164 6.88 0.22 9.77
CA SER A 164 5.70 0.61 8.98
C SER A 164 4.53 1.11 9.84
N GLU A 165 4.38 0.59 11.07
CA GLU A 165 3.40 1.15 12.02
C GLU A 165 3.88 2.49 12.57
N ALA A 166 5.17 2.60 12.94
CA ALA A 166 5.74 3.80 13.53
C ALA A 166 5.81 5.00 12.58
N ASP A 167 5.98 4.78 11.28
CA ASP A 167 6.03 5.82 10.25
C ASP A 167 4.66 6.16 9.64
N GLY A 168 3.61 5.38 9.99
CA GLY A 168 2.25 5.58 9.51
C GLY A 168 1.97 5.03 8.11
N THR A 169 2.86 4.17 7.56
CA THR A 169 2.61 3.39 6.34
C THR A 169 1.38 2.51 6.50
N VAL A 170 1.25 1.88 7.67
CA VAL A 170 0.05 1.15 8.10
C VAL A 170 -0.51 1.72 9.38
N VAL A 171 -1.82 1.55 9.55
CA VAL A 171 -2.55 1.89 10.77
C VAL A 171 -2.99 0.63 11.51
N GLY A 172 -2.79 0.60 12.82
CA GLY A 172 -3.28 -0.47 13.68
C GLY A 172 -4.79 -0.34 13.94
N ALA A 173 -5.53 -1.44 13.81
CA ALA A 173 -6.96 -1.48 14.13
C ALA A 173 -7.52 -2.90 14.27
N SER A 174 -8.51 -3.09 15.15
CA SER A 174 -9.37 -4.27 15.14
C SER A 174 -10.85 -3.88 15.06
N GLU A 175 -11.73 -4.82 14.68
CA GLU A 175 -13.17 -4.53 14.54
C GLU A 175 -13.84 -3.94 15.80
N SER A 176 -13.24 -4.15 16.98
CA SER A 176 -13.74 -3.67 18.27
C SER A 176 -12.86 -2.63 18.96
N ASP A 177 -11.71 -2.29 18.38
CA ASP A 177 -10.72 -1.42 19.03
C ASP A 177 -9.96 -0.61 17.95
N PRO A 178 -10.23 0.71 17.83
CA PRO A 178 -9.57 1.57 16.86
C PRO A 178 -8.10 1.86 17.20
N ASP A 179 -7.65 1.55 18.42
CA ASP A 179 -6.29 1.84 18.89
C ASP A 179 -5.43 0.56 18.98
N ALA A 180 -5.89 -0.56 18.40
CA ALA A 180 -5.19 -1.82 18.46
C ALA A 180 -3.90 -1.79 17.63
N SER A 181 -2.77 -2.19 18.21
CA SER A 181 -1.49 -2.25 17.49
C SER A 181 -1.47 -3.31 16.37
N VAL A 182 -0.61 -3.06 15.38
CA VAL A 182 -0.28 -4.00 14.30
C VAL A 182 0.33 -5.28 14.88
N ARG A 183 0.00 -6.41 14.25
CA ARG A 183 0.50 -7.75 14.58
C ARG A 183 1.24 -8.30 13.38
N ASP A 184 2.47 -8.71 13.62
CA ASP A 184 3.27 -9.39 12.61
C ASP A 184 3.10 -10.92 12.71
N SER A 185 2.01 -11.42 12.13
CA SER A 185 1.57 -12.82 12.21
C SER A 185 1.36 -13.50 10.85
N GLY A 186 2.06 -13.03 9.81
CA GLY A 186 1.88 -13.47 8.42
C GLY A 186 0.91 -12.52 7.71
N ASN A 187 1.48 -11.54 7.01
CA ASN A 187 0.74 -10.41 6.46
C ASN A 187 0.11 -10.74 5.11
N LEU A 188 -1.01 -10.07 4.84
CA LEU A 188 -1.70 -10.11 3.56
C LEU A 188 -0.73 -9.81 2.41
N VAL A 189 -0.74 -10.71 1.42
CA VAL A 189 -0.10 -10.47 0.12
C VAL A 189 -1.17 -10.18 -0.92
N MET A 190 -1.11 -8.98 -1.49
CA MET A 190 -1.98 -8.54 -2.58
C MET A 190 -1.31 -8.81 -3.93
N TYR A 191 -2.07 -8.70 -5.02
CA TYR A 191 -1.50 -8.65 -6.37
C TYR A 191 -2.12 -7.52 -7.17
N ASP A 192 -1.38 -6.94 -8.11
CA ASP A 192 -1.95 -6.06 -9.13
C ASP A 192 -2.26 -6.87 -10.41
N GLU A 193 -3.41 -6.61 -11.03
CA GLU A 193 -3.79 -7.27 -12.28
C GLU A 193 -2.86 -6.95 -13.47
N PRO A 194 -2.39 -5.70 -13.69
CA PRO A 194 -1.61 -5.36 -14.88
C PRO A 194 -0.29 -6.15 -15.01
N THR A 195 0.43 -6.34 -13.91
CA THR A 195 1.75 -7.00 -13.94
C THR A 195 1.78 -8.35 -13.24
N GLY A 196 0.77 -8.65 -12.42
CA GLY A 196 0.77 -9.83 -11.56
C GLY A 196 1.82 -9.76 -10.44
N SER A 197 2.41 -8.59 -10.16
CA SER A 197 3.35 -8.42 -9.06
C SER A 197 2.63 -8.63 -7.74
N ARG A 198 3.38 -9.12 -6.74
CA ARG A 198 2.84 -9.40 -5.40
C ARG A 198 3.33 -8.36 -4.43
N TRP A 199 2.43 -7.85 -3.61
CA TRP A 199 2.67 -6.71 -2.74
C TRP A 199 2.47 -7.11 -1.29
N SER A 200 3.46 -6.82 -0.45
CA SER A 200 3.32 -6.91 0.99
C SER A 200 2.45 -5.75 1.47
N GLN A 201 1.27 -6.05 2.04
CA GLN A 201 0.38 -5.03 2.57
C GLN A 201 1.06 -4.21 3.68
N VAL A 202 1.83 -4.86 4.55
CA VAL A 202 2.43 -4.17 5.71
C VAL A 202 3.58 -3.27 5.33
N LEU A 203 4.32 -3.61 4.25
CA LEU A 203 5.44 -2.80 3.77
C LEU A 203 5.03 -1.77 2.71
N ALA A 204 3.82 -1.89 2.16
CA ALA A 204 3.39 -1.15 0.99
C ALA A 204 4.33 -1.33 -0.21
N GLU A 205 4.98 -2.50 -0.34
CA GLU A 205 6.06 -2.73 -1.32
C GLU A 205 5.81 -4.01 -2.12
N ALA A 206 6.13 -3.98 -3.40
CA ALA A 206 6.15 -5.16 -4.26
C ALA A 206 7.33 -6.07 -3.89
N ILE A 207 7.02 -7.31 -3.50
CA ILE A 207 7.99 -8.29 -3.04
C ILE A 207 8.32 -9.35 -4.10
N CYS A 208 7.47 -9.50 -5.12
CA CYS A 208 7.68 -10.43 -6.23
C CYS A 208 7.17 -9.85 -7.55
N GLY A 209 7.77 -10.27 -8.66
CA GLY A 209 7.31 -9.94 -10.01
C GLY A 209 7.96 -8.68 -10.59
N PRO A 210 7.45 -8.19 -11.74
CA PRO A 210 8.06 -7.08 -12.48
C PRO A 210 8.27 -5.79 -11.69
N ARG A 211 7.44 -5.53 -10.68
CA ARG A 211 7.49 -4.31 -9.86
C ARG A 211 8.33 -4.44 -8.58
N THR A 212 9.06 -5.54 -8.39
CA THR A 212 9.79 -5.81 -7.13
C THR A 212 10.65 -4.61 -6.69
N GLY A 213 10.48 -4.18 -5.44
CA GLY A 213 11.15 -3.02 -4.85
C GLY A 213 10.43 -1.68 -5.03
N GLU A 214 9.33 -1.63 -5.79
CA GLU A 214 8.48 -0.45 -5.86
C GLU A 214 7.60 -0.32 -4.61
N SER A 215 7.43 0.91 -4.13
CA SER A 215 6.56 1.24 -3.00
C SER A 215 5.29 1.96 -3.46
N LEU A 216 4.17 1.66 -2.82
CA LEU A 216 2.90 2.36 -3.03
C LEU A 216 2.94 3.75 -2.42
N GLU A 217 2.30 4.72 -3.09
CA GLU A 217 2.16 6.08 -2.57
C GLU A 217 1.07 6.12 -1.48
N ILE A 218 1.47 6.18 -0.21
CA ILE A 218 0.55 6.18 0.93
C ILE A 218 -0.35 7.43 0.93
N ARG A 219 -1.64 7.23 1.22
CA ARG A 219 -2.63 8.29 1.40
C ARG A 219 -3.03 8.39 2.88
N PRO A 220 -3.22 9.61 3.41
CA PRO A 220 -3.70 9.79 4.78
C PRO A 220 -5.04 9.09 5.02
N SER A 221 -5.15 8.41 6.15
CA SER A 221 -6.37 7.77 6.61
C SER A 221 -6.50 7.90 8.13
N THR A 222 -7.68 7.58 8.66
CA THR A 222 -7.96 7.63 10.09
C THR A 222 -8.75 6.41 10.50
N VAL A 223 -8.29 5.69 11.53
CA VAL A 223 -9.08 4.65 12.18
C VAL A 223 -9.84 5.28 13.33
N THR A 224 -11.15 5.07 13.38
CA THR A 224 -12.00 5.57 14.47
C THR A 224 -13.31 4.79 14.51
N THR A 225 -14.22 5.15 15.42
CA THR A 225 -15.57 4.59 15.42
C THR A 225 -16.47 5.31 14.42
N TRP A 226 -17.49 4.63 13.90
CA TRP A 226 -18.42 5.17 12.92
C TRP A 226 -19.10 6.45 13.42
N GLY A 227 -19.56 6.46 14.68
CA GLY A 227 -20.20 7.63 15.28
C GLY A 227 -19.27 8.84 15.33
N GLN A 228 -18.00 8.61 15.70
CA GLN A 228 -17.00 9.68 15.73
C GLN A 228 -16.68 10.17 14.31
N TRP A 229 -16.47 9.27 13.35
CA TRP A 229 -16.20 9.64 11.96
C TRP A 229 -17.31 10.50 11.36
N ARG A 230 -18.56 10.04 11.46
CA ARG A 230 -19.74 10.74 10.91
C ARG A 230 -19.98 12.08 11.59
N SER A 231 -19.62 12.24 12.86
CA SER A 231 -19.73 13.55 13.53
C SER A 231 -18.80 14.62 12.93
N GLY A 232 -17.63 14.21 12.43
CA GLY A 232 -16.68 15.10 11.74
C GLY A 232 -16.92 15.19 10.22
N HIS A 233 -17.55 14.19 9.63
CA HIS A 233 -17.81 14.07 8.20
C HIS A 233 -19.29 13.71 7.94
N PRO A 234 -20.24 14.64 8.15
CA PRO A 234 -21.68 14.34 8.06
C PRO A 234 -22.14 13.93 6.66
N ASP A 235 -21.44 14.37 5.62
CA ASP A 235 -21.72 14.05 4.21
C ASP A 235 -20.91 12.83 3.70
N THR A 236 -20.24 12.09 4.59
CA THR A 236 -19.44 10.91 4.21
C THR A 236 -20.32 9.82 3.59
N GLY A 237 -19.82 9.17 2.55
CA GLY A 237 -20.30 7.86 2.14
C GLY A 237 -19.71 6.78 3.04
N VAL A 238 -20.50 5.78 3.43
CA VAL A 238 -19.99 4.55 4.05
C VAL A 238 -20.17 3.38 3.09
N LEU A 239 -19.13 2.56 2.96
CA LEU A 239 -19.11 1.41 2.08
C LEU A 239 -20.27 0.46 2.42
N LEU A 240 -21.02 0.07 1.40
CA LEU A 240 -22.06 -0.95 1.48
C LEU A 240 -21.44 -2.31 1.16
N PRO A 241 -21.69 -3.36 1.96
CA PRO A 241 -21.13 -4.67 1.66
C PRO A 241 -21.74 -5.26 0.38
N PRO A 242 -21.03 -6.17 -0.31
CA PRO A 242 -21.62 -6.96 -1.39
C PRO A 242 -22.92 -7.67 -0.95
N PRO A 243 -23.89 -7.86 -1.86
CA PRO A 243 -23.82 -7.60 -3.30
C PRO A 243 -24.15 -6.15 -3.68
N LEU A 244 -24.29 -5.22 -2.72
CA LEU A 244 -24.52 -3.80 -3.06
C LEU A 244 -23.27 -3.18 -3.69
N SER A 245 -22.09 -3.56 -3.21
CA SER A 245 -20.83 -3.37 -3.93
C SER A 245 -20.52 -4.58 -4.80
N GLY A 246 -19.94 -4.34 -5.98
CA GLY A 246 -19.38 -5.37 -6.84
C GLY A 246 -18.07 -5.94 -6.29
N THR A 247 -17.76 -7.16 -6.68
CA THR A 247 -16.49 -7.82 -6.32
C THR A 247 -15.86 -8.46 -7.54
N LEU A 248 -14.53 -8.60 -7.52
CA LEU A 248 -13.80 -9.45 -8.46
C LEU A 248 -14.33 -10.88 -8.35
N ASP A 249 -15.15 -11.31 -9.32
CA ASP A 249 -15.73 -12.66 -9.33
C ASP A 249 -14.69 -13.69 -9.78
N PRO A 250 -14.37 -14.70 -8.95
CA PRO A 250 -13.47 -15.79 -9.34
C PRO A 250 -14.01 -16.63 -10.51
N ALA A 251 -15.34 -16.71 -10.68
CA ALA A 251 -16.01 -17.60 -11.62
C ALA A 251 -16.18 -16.99 -13.01
N GLU A 252 -16.28 -15.67 -13.14
CA GLU A 252 -16.46 -14.99 -14.43
C GLU A 252 -15.17 -14.90 -15.27
N ARG A 253 -14.04 -15.42 -14.75
CA ARG A 253 -12.72 -15.30 -15.40
C ARG A 253 -12.03 -16.64 -15.69
N VAL A 254 -12.71 -17.78 -15.50
CA VAL A 254 -12.32 -19.06 -16.10
C VAL A 254 -12.96 -19.15 -17.50
N GLY A 255 -12.46 -18.34 -18.43
CA GLY A 255 -12.92 -18.27 -19.83
C GLY A 255 -11.75 -18.23 -20.80
#